data_AF-A0A6B3HK87-F1
#
_entry.id   AF-A0A6B3HK87-F1
#
_cell.length_a   1.000
_cell.length_b   1.000
_cell.length_c   1.000
_cell.angle_alpha   90.00
_cell.angle_beta   90.00
_cell.angle_gamma   90.00
#
_symmetry.space_group_name_H-M   'P 1'
#
loop_
_entity.id
_entity.type
_entity.pdbx_description
1 polymer ?
#
loop_
_entity_poly.entity_id
_entity_poly.type
_entity_poly.pdbx_seq_one_letter_code
_entity_poly.pdbx_strand_id
1 'polypeptide(L)'
;ILQGDKPHPRAYGTFPQYLGRYARELGILSLEECVAHLTSRPAARLRLADRGLVREGYRADLVLFDPETVAAGSTFEEPRTLPVGIPHVLIDGRFVIEDGRRTSVLAGRAVRGAGAV
;
A
#
# COMPACT_ATOMS: atom_id res chain seq x y z
N ILE A 1 8.59 -14.72 3.21
CA ILE A 1 8.68 -13.51 4.08
C ILE A 1 7.69 -13.50 5.24
N LEU A 2 6.50 -14.11 5.11
CA LEU A 2 5.48 -14.20 6.18
C LEU A 2 5.55 -15.51 7.00
N GLN A 3 6.56 -16.35 6.78
CA GLN A 3 6.69 -17.66 7.44
C GLN A 3 7.59 -17.58 8.68
N GLY A 4 7.29 -18.42 9.67
CA GLY A 4 8.05 -18.55 10.93
C GLY A 4 7.53 -17.68 12.07
N ASP A 5 8.05 -17.90 13.27
CA ASP A 5 7.59 -17.24 14.50
C ASP A 5 7.99 -15.76 14.57
N LYS A 6 9.08 -15.36 13.90
CA LYS A 6 9.54 -13.98 13.79
C LYS A 6 9.84 -13.62 12.32
N PRO A 7 8.82 -13.28 11.52
CA PRO A 7 9.05 -12.83 10.15
C PRO A 7 9.85 -11.52 10.15
N HIS A 8 10.50 -11.19 9.04
CA HIS A 8 11.20 -9.91 8.93
C HIS A 8 10.18 -8.75 8.97
N PRO A 9 10.40 -7.63 9.72
CA PRO A 9 9.43 -6.54 9.92
C PRO A 9 8.88 -5.93 8.62
N ARG A 10 9.71 -5.90 7.57
CA ARG A 10 9.30 -5.53 6.20
C ARG A 10 7.99 -6.19 5.72
N ALA A 11 7.62 -7.36 6.22
CA ALA A 11 6.38 -8.02 5.84
C ALA A 11 5.11 -7.25 6.27
N TYR A 12 5.21 -6.40 7.30
CA TYR A 12 4.11 -5.59 7.83
C TYR A 12 4.34 -4.08 7.64
N GLY A 13 5.60 -3.65 7.60
CA GLY A 13 5.95 -2.23 7.66
C GLY A 13 6.45 -1.57 6.37
N THR A 14 6.67 -2.29 5.26
CA THR A 14 7.41 -1.71 4.11
C THR A 14 6.84 -0.42 3.57
N PHE A 15 5.57 -0.36 3.17
CA PHE A 15 5.01 0.83 2.53
C PHE A 15 4.88 2.03 3.49
N PRO A 16 4.39 1.84 4.73
CA PRO A 16 4.38 2.93 5.72
C PRO A 16 5.79 3.40 6.10
N GLN A 17 6.82 2.54 6.04
CA GLN A 17 8.21 2.96 6.20
C GLN A 17 8.63 3.93 5.08
N TYR A 18 8.23 3.68 3.83
CA TYR A 18 8.50 4.62 2.73
C TYR A 18 7.84 5.97 2.95
N LEU A 19 6.56 5.99 3.35
CA LEU A 19 5.82 7.23 3.55
C LEU A 19 6.30 8.01 4.79
N GLY A 20 6.40 7.35 5.95
CA GLY A 20 6.78 8.01 7.20
C GLY A 20 8.27 8.27 7.32
N ARG A 21 9.11 7.25 7.11
CA ARG A 21 10.56 7.39 7.31
C ARG A 21 11.25 8.04 6.13
N TYR A 22 11.03 7.54 4.92
CA TYR A 22 11.80 7.98 3.75
C TYR A 22 11.29 9.29 3.15
N ALA A 23 9.98 9.49 3.06
CA ALA A 23 9.41 10.74 2.56
C ALA A 23 9.34 11.82 3.66
N ARG A 24 8.56 11.61 4.73
CA ARG A 24 8.37 12.64 5.77
C ARG A 24 9.64 12.93 6.60
N GLU A 25 10.25 11.92 7.21
CA GLU A 25 11.32 12.16 8.20
C GLU A 25 12.70 12.44 7.58
N LEU A 26 13.06 11.75 6.48
CA LEU A 26 14.36 11.92 5.84
C LEU A 26 14.33 12.82 4.61
N GLY A 27 13.16 13.10 4.04
CA GLY A 27 13.05 13.91 2.83
C GLY A 27 13.81 13.35 1.62
N ILE A 28 14.01 12.02 1.55
CA ILE A 28 14.72 11.37 0.42
C ILE A 28 13.91 11.50 -0.88
N LEU A 29 12.57 11.50 -0.75
CA LEU A 29 11.61 11.67 -1.82
C LEU A 29 10.54 12.66 -1.35
N SER A 30 10.00 13.46 -2.26
CA SER A 30 8.73 14.14 -1.97
C SER A 30 7.63 13.09 -1.70
N LEU A 31 6.54 13.50 -1.03
CA LEU A 31 5.42 12.60 -0.78
C LEU A 31 4.84 12.07 -2.10
N GLU A 32 4.70 12.94 -3.11
CA GLU A 32 4.19 12.61 -4.45
C GLU A 32 5.14 11.65 -5.19
N GLU A 33 6.45 11.85 -5.10
CA GLU A 33 7.44 10.95 -5.68
C GLU A 33 7.41 9.57 -5.03
N CYS A 34 7.25 9.54 -3.70
CA CYS A 34 7.07 8.32 -2.94
C CYS A 34 5.78 7.60 -3.37
N VAL A 35 4.65 8.30 -3.41
CA VAL A 35 3.37 7.74 -3.88
C VAL A 35 3.50 7.20 -5.30
N ALA A 36 4.11 7.94 -6.23
CA ALA A 36 4.34 7.48 -7.60
C ALA A 36 5.24 6.23 -7.65
N HIS A 37 6.28 6.16 -6.81
CA HIS A 37 7.15 4.99 -6.67
C HIS A 37 6.39 3.74 -6.21
N LEU A 38 5.39 3.91 -5.35
CA LEU A 38 4.58 2.82 -4.80
C LEU A 38 3.34 2.48 -5.65
N THR A 39 2.95 3.31 -6.63
CA THR A 39 1.69 3.17 -7.38
C THR A 39 1.89 3.19 -8.90
N SER A 40 2.05 4.38 -9.50
CA SER A 40 2.02 4.57 -10.95
C SER A 40 3.21 3.94 -11.67
N ARG A 41 4.41 4.04 -11.09
CA ARG A 41 5.62 3.43 -11.65
C ARG A 41 5.53 1.89 -11.73
N PRO A 42 5.17 1.16 -10.65
CA PRO A 42 4.98 -0.29 -10.76
C PRO A 42 3.80 -0.66 -11.66
N ALA A 43 2.68 0.09 -11.65
CA ALA A 43 1.58 -0.16 -12.57
C ALA A 43 2.00 -0.04 -14.04
N ALA A 44 2.77 1.00 -14.40
CA ALA A 44 3.33 1.16 -15.73
C ALA A 44 4.31 0.03 -16.10
N ARG A 45 5.21 -0.33 -15.17
CA ARG A 45 6.18 -1.43 -15.38
C ARG A 45 5.50 -2.77 -15.62
N LEU A 46 4.40 -3.03 -14.92
CA LEU A 46 3.59 -4.25 -15.05
C LEU A 46 2.52 -4.15 -16.14
N ARG A 47 2.42 -3.01 -16.84
CA ARG A 47 1.42 -2.72 -17.89
C ARG A 47 -0.02 -2.90 -17.42
N LEU A 48 -0.32 -2.43 -16.20
CA LEU A 48 -1.67 -2.39 -15.67
C LEU A 48 -2.41 -1.19 -16.26
N ALA A 49 -3.29 -1.44 -17.23
CA ALA A 49 -3.93 -0.39 -18.01
C ALA A 49 -4.95 0.47 -17.22
N ASP A 50 -5.48 -0.06 -16.12
CA ASP A 50 -6.60 0.51 -15.36
C ASP A 50 -6.27 0.74 -13.86
N ARG A 51 -4.99 0.78 -13.47
CA ARG A 51 -4.55 0.89 -12.06
C ARG A 51 -3.35 1.81 -11.84
N GLY A 52 -3.12 2.17 -10.58
CA GLY A 52 -1.93 2.91 -10.12
C GLY A 52 -2.01 4.43 -10.28
N LEU A 53 -3.15 4.97 -10.72
CA LEU A 53 -3.44 6.39 -10.81
C LEU A 53 -4.87 6.66 -10.31
N VAL A 54 -5.07 7.81 -9.67
CA VAL A 54 -6.41 8.32 -9.35
C VAL A 54 -6.92 9.06 -10.59
N ARG A 55 -7.75 8.39 -11.39
CA ARG A 55 -8.27 8.90 -12.67
C ARG A 55 -9.62 8.27 -12.98
N GLU A 56 -10.48 9.01 -13.65
CA GLU A 56 -11.74 8.46 -14.18
C GLU A 56 -11.48 7.25 -15.10
N GLY A 57 -12.33 6.23 -14.99
CA GLY A 57 -12.19 4.97 -15.72
C GLY A 57 -11.15 3.99 -15.13
N TYR A 58 -10.35 4.39 -14.13
CA TYR A 58 -9.46 3.48 -13.41
C TYR A 58 -10.19 2.78 -12.28
N ARG A 59 -9.65 1.65 -11.85
CA ARG A 59 -10.14 0.95 -10.66
C ARG A 59 -9.95 1.80 -9.42
N ALA A 60 -10.97 1.80 -8.56
CA ALA A 60 -10.94 2.47 -7.26
C ALA A 60 -10.14 1.64 -6.23
N ASP A 61 -8.86 1.38 -6.54
CA ASP A 61 -7.88 0.89 -5.58
C ASP A 61 -7.23 2.09 -4.91
N LEU A 62 -7.73 2.44 -3.72
CA LEU A 62 -7.40 3.70 -3.05
C LEU A 62 -6.92 3.43 -1.64
N VAL A 63 -6.02 4.29 -1.16
CA VAL A 63 -5.55 4.29 0.23
C VAL A 63 -5.72 5.70 0.76
N LEU A 64 -6.48 5.84 1.84
CA LEU A 64 -6.46 7.06 2.65
C LEU A 64 -5.45 6.85 3.76
N PHE A 65 -4.48 7.76 3.86
CA PHE A 65 -3.51 7.79 4.93
C PHE A 65 -3.26 9.22 5.39
N ASP A 66 -2.86 9.36 6.65
CA ASP A 66 -2.44 10.63 7.22
C ASP A 66 -0.92 10.79 7.06
N PRO A 67 -0.44 11.77 6.27
CA PRO A 67 0.99 11.94 6.01
C PRO A 67 1.78 12.25 7.27
N GLU A 68 1.17 12.88 8.28
CA GLU A 68 1.85 13.27 9.52
C GLU A 68 2.03 12.09 10.47
N THR A 69 1.16 11.08 10.41
CA THR A 69 1.15 9.97 11.39
C THR A 69 1.46 8.60 10.81
N VAL A 70 1.45 8.43 9.47
CA VAL A 70 1.72 7.13 8.85
C VAL A 70 3.09 6.58 9.26
N ALA A 71 3.11 5.33 9.76
CA ALA A 71 4.32 4.67 10.24
C ALA A 71 4.18 3.14 10.23
N ALA A 72 5.33 2.45 10.14
CA ALA A 72 5.40 0.99 10.03
C ALA A 72 4.95 0.25 11.29
N GLY A 73 5.34 0.72 12.48
CA GLY A 73 5.11 0.05 13.77
C GLY A 73 5.92 -1.24 13.98
N SER A 74 6.15 -2.03 12.93
CA SER A 74 6.88 -3.30 12.99
C SER A 74 8.38 -3.13 13.27
N THR A 75 8.93 -3.87 14.23
CA THR A 75 10.36 -3.95 14.55
C THR A 75 10.89 -5.38 14.43
N PHE A 76 12.17 -5.64 14.68
CA PHE A 76 12.69 -7.01 14.69
C PHE A 76 12.18 -7.80 15.89
N GLU A 77 11.94 -7.11 17.01
CA GLU A 77 11.38 -7.64 18.25
C GLU A 77 9.89 -7.93 18.09
N GLU A 78 9.15 -7.01 17.47
CA GLU A 78 7.70 -7.06 17.25
C GLU A 78 7.37 -6.96 15.75
N PRO A 79 7.66 -8.00 14.95
CA PRO A 79 7.58 -7.90 13.49
C PRO A 79 6.17 -7.93 12.93
N ARG A 80 5.16 -8.27 13.75
CA ARG A 80 3.74 -8.36 13.35
C ARG A 80 2.90 -7.15 13.74
N THR A 81 3.51 -6.12 14.32
CA THR A 81 2.81 -4.88 14.64
C THR A 81 2.26 -4.25 13.36
N LEU A 82 0.96 -4.00 13.35
CA LEU A 82 0.28 -3.39 12.22
C LEU A 82 0.68 -1.92 12.09
N PRO A 83 0.70 -1.39 10.86
CA PRO A 83 0.98 0.01 10.66
C PRO A 83 -0.14 0.92 11.15
N VAL A 84 0.21 2.18 11.37
CA VAL A 84 -0.71 3.24 11.82
C VAL A 84 -0.86 4.33 10.75
N GLY A 85 -1.87 5.19 10.91
CA GLY A 85 -2.12 6.32 10.01
C GLY A 85 -2.77 5.92 8.68
N ILE A 86 -3.36 4.72 8.56
CA ILE A 86 -4.05 4.24 7.36
C ILE A 86 -5.50 3.86 7.71
N PRO A 87 -6.42 4.82 7.81
CA PRO A 87 -7.81 4.55 8.18
C PRO A 87 -8.57 3.74 7.12
N HIS A 88 -8.30 3.95 5.83
CA HIS A 88 -9.07 3.29 4.77
C HIS A 88 -8.19 2.71 3.66
N VAL A 89 -8.57 1.51 3.24
CA VAL A 89 -8.05 0.86 2.03
C VAL A 89 -9.23 0.32 1.26
N LEU A 90 -9.31 0.70 -0.01
CA LEU A 90 -10.32 0.25 -0.95
C LEU A 90 -9.65 -0.60 -2.03
N ILE A 91 -10.31 -1.70 -2.39
CA ILE A 91 -9.97 -2.48 -3.59
C ILE A 91 -11.23 -2.54 -4.43
N ASP A 92 -11.12 -2.11 -5.69
CA ASP A 92 -12.25 -2.06 -6.62
C ASP A 92 -13.47 -1.30 -6.04
N GLY A 93 -13.20 -0.21 -5.31
CA GLY A 93 -14.23 0.65 -4.69
C GLY A 93 -14.86 0.10 -3.41
N ARG A 94 -14.38 -1.02 -2.86
CA ARG A 94 -14.91 -1.63 -1.64
C ARG A 94 -13.90 -1.57 -0.51
N PHE A 95 -14.36 -1.17 0.68
CA PHE A 95 -13.52 -1.13 1.89
C PHE A 95 -13.06 -2.53 2.29
N VAL A 96 -11.73 -2.72 2.27
CA VAL A 96 -11.05 -3.89 2.85
C VAL A 96 -10.41 -3.54 4.20
N ILE A 97 -10.09 -2.26 4.41
CA ILE A 97 -9.85 -1.64 5.72
C ILE A 97 -10.80 -0.44 5.83
N GLU A 98 -11.57 -0.36 6.92
CA GLU A 98 -12.48 0.73 7.26
C GLU A 98 -12.25 1.13 8.71
N ASP A 99 -12.10 2.43 8.99
CA ASP A 99 -11.73 2.98 10.31
C ASP A 99 -10.56 2.24 10.99
N GLY A 100 -9.52 1.92 10.21
CA GLY A 100 -8.32 1.20 10.68
C GLY A 100 -8.55 -0.28 10.99
N ARG A 101 -9.74 -0.83 10.71
CA ARG A 101 -10.08 -2.23 10.96
C ARG A 101 -10.26 -2.99 9.67
N ARG A 102 -9.74 -4.22 9.63
CA ARG A 102 -9.93 -5.11 8.49
C ARG A 102 -11.38 -5.58 8.40
N THR A 103 -11.97 -5.46 7.22
CA THR A 103 -13.32 -5.97 6.93
C THR A 103 -13.27 -7.44 6.47
N SER A 104 -14.42 -8.09 6.34
CA SER A 104 -14.53 -9.43 5.75
C SER A 104 -14.52 -9.44 4.22
N VAL A 105 -14.48 -8.27 3.57
CA VAL A 105 -14.59 -8.13 2.12
C VAL A 105 -13.34 -8.66 1.42
N LEU A 106 -13.55 -9.58 0.47
CA LEU A 106 -12.51 -10.07 -0.43
C LEU A 106 -12.73 -9.49 -1.83
N ALA A 107 -12.26 -8.27 -2.06
CA ALA A 107 -12.53 -7.54 -3.29
C ALA A 107 -11.52 -7.77 -4.43
N GLY A 108 -10.39 -8.42 -4.12
CA GLY A 108 -9.33 -8.70 -5.08
C GLY A 108 -9.77 -9.61 -6.23
N ARG A 109 -9.17 -9.39 -7.40
CA ARG A 109 -9.35 -10.24 -8.59
C ARG A 109 -7.99 -10.56 -9.19
N ALA A 110 -7.89 -11.71 -9.85
CA ALA A 110 -6.72 -12.05 -10.64
C ALA A 110 -6.50 -10.97 -11.72
N VAL A 111 -5.33 -10.35 -11.71
CA VAL A 111 -4.91 -9.44 -12.77
C VAL A 111 -4.40 -10.30 -13.92
N ARG A 112 -5.15 -10.31 -15.02
CA ARG A 112 -4.73 -10.94 -16.27
C ARG A 112 -4.19 -9.84 -17.15
N GLY A 113 -2.96 -10.00 -17.66
CA GLY A 113 -2.48 -9.14 -18.73
C GLY A 113 -3.42 -9.26 -19.93
N ALA A 114 -3.39 -8.29 -20.85
CA ALA A 114 -3.87 -8.56 -22.19
C ALA A 114 -3.11 -9.81 -22.65
N GLY A 115 -3.82 -10.92 -22.91
CA GLY A 115 -3.18 -12.12 -23.44
C GLY A 115 -2.34 -11.72 -24.64
N ALA A 116 -1.21 -12.40 -24.86
CA ALA A 116 -0.57 -12.32 -26.16
C ALA A 116 -1.66 -12.65 -27.20
N VAL A 117 -2.05 -11.63 -27.96
CA VAL A 117 -2.79 -11.82 -29.21
C VAL A 117 -1.76 -12.21 -30.25
#